data_AF-A0A932RP64-F1
#
_entry.id   AF-A0A932RP64-F1
#
_cell.length_a   1.000
_cell.length_b   1.000
_cell.length_c   1.000
_cell.angle_alpha   90.00
_cell.angle_beta   90.00
_cell.angle_gamma   90.00
#
_symmetry.space_group_name_H-M   'P 1'
#
loop_
_entity.id
_entity.type
_entity.pdbx_description
1 polymer ?
#
loop_
_entity_poly.entity_id
_entity_poly.type
_entity_poly.pdbx_seq_one_letter_code
_entity_poly.pdbx_strand_id
1 'polypeptide(L)'
;MKAYQDGIAKFEQADTQVFGISVDEPAANKKFADETGATFPLLSDTSKQVTKAYGILNEQYQFSNRTTFIVDKKGVIQYIEEGRTVIDPTGAVTLCTGLKKKDATK
;
A
#
# COMPACT_ATOMS: atom_id res chain seq x y z
N MET A 1 4.59 -3.50 7.60
CA MET A 1 5.68 -3.54 6.59
C MET A 1 6.18 -4.95 6.38
N LYS A 2 6.73 -5.60 7.42
CA LYS A 2 7.27 -6.96 7.32
C LYS A 2 6.28 -7.99 6.73
N ALA A 3 5.01 -8.00 7.15
CA ALA A 3 4.02 -8.90 6.57
C ALA A 3 3.82 -8.71 5.04
N TYR A 4 3.81 -7.47 4.54
CA TYR A 4 3.74 -7.20 3.11
C TYR A 4 5.03 -7.62 2.38
N GLN A 5 6.18 -7.42 3.04
CA GLN A 5 7.47 -7.88 2.52
C GLN A 5 7.51 -9.41 2.40
N ASP A 6 7.09 -10.12 3.44
CA ASP A 6 7.05 -11.59 3.48
C ASP A 6 6.10 -12.14 2.39
N GLY A 7 5.06 -11.38 2.05
CA GLY A 7 4.09 -11.69 1.00
C GLY A 7 4.43 -11.19 -0.40
N ILE A 8 5.57 -10.49 -0.60
CA ILE A 8 5.82 -9.71 -1.84
C ILE A 8 5.75 -10.57 -3.11
N ALA A 9 6.32 -11.78 -3.07
CA ALA A 9 6.31 -12.70 -4.20
C ALA A 9 4.90 -13.11 -4.64
N LYS A 10 3.92 -13.13 -3.72
CA LYS A 10 2.53 -13.45 -4.06
C LYS A 10 1.87 -12.31 -4.83
N PHE A 11 2.20 -11.05 -4.49
CA PHE A 11 1.74 -9.89 -5.25
C PHE A 11 2.36 -9.86 -6.65
N GLU A 12 3.66 -10.15 -6.77
CA GLU A 12 4.34 -10.25 -8.06
C GLU A 12 3.74 -11.35 -8.95
N GLN A 13 3.45 -12.52 -8.39
CA GLN A 13 2.76 -13.60 -9.09
C GLN A 13 1.34 -13.21 -9.52
N ALA A 14 0.68 -12.31 -8.77
CA ALA A 14 -0.59 -11.71 -9.10
C ALA A 14 -0.46 -10.50 -10.06
N ASP A 15 0.73 -10.27 -10.65
CA ASP A 15 0.99 -9.14 -11.56
C ASP A 15 0.64 -7.78 -10.91
N THR A 16 1.02 -7.66 -9.64
CA THR A 16 0.72 -6.53 -8.76
C THR A 16 1.99 -6.00 -8.10
N GLN A 17 2.18 -4.68 -8.15
CA GLN A 17 3.26 -4.00 -7.44
C GLN A 17 2.76 -3.44 -6.10
N VAL A 18 3.59 -3.55 -5.07
CA VAL A 18 3.32 -2.98 -3.74
C VAL A 18 4.09 -1.67 -3.60
N PHE A 19 3.43 -0.65 -3.04
CA PHE A 19 4.03 0.62 -2.64
C PHE A 19 3.66 0.91 -1.19
N GLY A 20 4.61 1.43 -0.42
CA GLY A 20 4.28 2.12 0.83
C GLY A 20 4.26 3.63 0.59
N ILE A 21 3.42 4.36 1.31
CA ILE A 21 3.39 5.82 1.27
C ILE A 21 3.22 6.37 2.69
N SER A 22 3.96 7.42 3.02
CA SER A 22 3.81 8.16 4.28
C SER A 22 4.01 9.65 4.06
N VAL A 23 3.65 10.45 5.07
CA VAL A 23 3.88 11.91 5.07
C VAL A 23 5.31 12.28 5.47
N ASP A 24 6.17 11.30 5.73
CA ASP A 24 7.54 11.53 6.18
C ASP A 24 8.45 11.91 5.01
N GLU A 25 9.57 12.57 5.33
CA GLU A 25 10.61 12.91 4.37
C GLU A 25 11.25 11.67 3.72
N PRO A 26 11.75 11.76 2.48
CA PRO A 26 12.37 10.62 1.79
C PRO A 26 13.49 9.95 2.60
N ALA A 27 14.28 10.73 3.34
CA ALA A 27 15.35 10.21 4.19
C ALA A 27 14.82 9.36 5.36
N ALA A 28 13.72 9.75 5.97
CA ALA A 28 13.07 9.00 7.05
C ALA A 28 12.49 7.69 6.51
N ASN A 29 11.82 7.74 5.36
CA ASN A 29 11.29 6.55 4.68
C ASN A 29 12.40 5.58 4.28
N LYS A 30 13.53 6.08 3.77
CA LYS A 30 14.69 5.24 3.48
C LYS A 30 15.18 4.53 4.74
N LYS A 31 15.40 5.27 5.83
CA LYS A 31 15.85 4.69 7.10
C LYS A 31 14.87 3.62 7.61
N PHE A 32 13.57 3.89 7.52
CA PHE A 32 12.55 2.94 7.92
C PHE A 32 12.52 1.67 7.04
N ALA A 33 12.74 1.80 5.74
CA ALA A 33 12.91 0.65 4.84
C ALA A 33 14.12 -0.19 5.26
N ASP A 34 15.26 0.45 5.50
CA ASP A 34 16.51 -0.20 5.94
C ASP A 34 16.30 -0.95 7.28
N GLU A 35 15.61 -0.33 8.24
CA GLU A 35 15.32 -0.92 9.56
C GLU A 35 14.31 -2.08 9.51
N THR A 36 13.34 -2.01 8.60
CA THR A 36 12.26 -3.02 8.48
C THR A 36 12.54 -4.13 7.47
N GLY A 37 13.59 -3.98 6.65
CA GLY A 37 13.92 -4.88 5.55
C GLY A 37 12.93 -4.79 4.38
N ALA A 38 12.21 -3.67 4.23
CA ALA A 38 11.28 -3.48 3.12
C ALA A 38 12.04 -3.22 1.81
N THR A 39 11.78 -4.02 0.78
CA THR A 39 12.43 -3.92 -0.54
C THR A 39 11.54 -3.25 -1.58
N PHE A 40 10.25 -3.10 -1.31
CA PHE A 40 9.32 -2.38 -2.17
C PHE A 40 9.45 -0.85 -1.96
N PRO A 41 9.14 -0.02 -2.98
CA PRO A 41 9.33 1.42 -2.87
C PRO A 41 8.46 2.06 -1.77
N LEU A 42 9.09 2.93 -0.96
CA LEU A 42 8.40 3.80 0.00
C LEU A 42 8.38 5.24 -0.53
N LEU A 43 7.19 5.69 -0.89
CA LEU A 43 6.91 7.03 -1.39
C LEU A 43 6.77 8.02 -0.24
N SER A 44 7.15 9.27 -0.51
CA SER A 44 7.05 10.38 0.43
C SER A 44 5.99 11.37 -0.04
N ASP A 45 5.04 11.70 0.83
CA ASP A 45 3.97 12.68 0.62
C ASP A 45 4.05 13.79 1.68
N THR A 46 5.20 14.47 1.75
CA THR A 46 5.43 15.60 2.67
C THR A 46 4.42 16.73 2.48
N SER A 47 3.91 16.87 1.26
CA SER A 47 2.84 17.82 0.90
C SER A 47 1.45 17.44 1.44
N LYS A 48 1.27 16.18 1.85
CA LYS A 48 0.00 15.56 2.29
C LYS A 48 -1.09 15.56 1.20
N GLN A 49 -0.75 15.88 -0.05
CA GLN A 49 -1.72 16.00 -1.13
C GLN A 49 -2.33 14.64 -1.47
N VAL A 50 -1.52 13.59 -1.54
CA VAL A 50 -2.01 12.24 -1.85
C VAL A 50 -2.83 11.70 -0.68
N THR A 51 -2.31 11.82 0.54
CA THR A 51 -2.98 11.39 1.77
C THR A 51 -4.35 12.07 1.92
N LYS A 52 -4.46 13.36 1.59
CA LYS A 52 -5.73 14.10 1.57
C LYS A 52 -6.64 13.67 0.43
N ALA A 53 -6.11 13.48 -0.78
CA ALA A 53 -6.90 13.05 -1.94
C ALA A 53 -7.52 11.66 -1.75
N TYR A 54 -6.83 10.77 -1.02
CA TYR A 54 -7.32 9.44 -0.65
C TYR A 54 -8.22 9.44 0.60
N GLY A 55 -8.47 10.60 1.22
CA GLY A 55 -9.38 10.74 2.35
C GLY A 55 -8.87 10.17 3.68
N ILE A 56 -7.56 9.92 3.80
CA ILE A 56 -6.96 9.25 4.96
C ILE A 56 -6.07 10.18 5.80
N LEU A 57 -6.06 11.49 5.52
CA LEU A 57 -5.30 12.44 6.34
C LEU A 57 -5.98 12.61 7.70
N ASN A 58 -5.24 12.34 8.77
CA ASN A 58 -5.66 12.73 10.10
C ASN A 58 -5.38 14.22 10.31
N GLU A 59 -6.41 15.07 10.24
CA GLU A 59 -6.22 16.52 10.32
C GLU A 59 -5.73 16.99 11.70
N GLN A 60 -6.06 16.26 12.77
CA GLN A 60 -5.64 16.61 14.13
C GLN A 60 -4.14 16.38 14.33
N TYR A 61 -3.63 15.23 13.86
CA TYR A 61 -2.25 14.81 14.11
C TYR A 61 -1.34 14.92 12.89
N GLN A 62 -1.87 15.31 11.74
CA GLN A 62 -1.14 15.58 10.50
C GLN A 62 -0.37 14.36 9.93
N PHE A 63 -0.82 13.15 10.25
CA PHE A 63 -0.29 11.89 9.70
C PHE A 63 -1.32 11.16 8.83
N SER A 64 -0.87 10.16 8.06
CA SER A 64 -1.76 9.26 7.32
C SER A 64 -2.37 8.19 8.23
N ASN A 65 -3.70 8.07 8.22
CA ASN A 65 -4.36 6.90 8.81
C ASN A 65 -3.92 5.64 8.05
N ARG A 66 -3.77 4.53 8.78
CA ARG A 66 -3.29 3.28 8.21
C ARG A 66 -4.38 2.64 7.35
N THR A 67 -4.19 2.71 6.04
CA THR A 67 -5.16 2.19 5.07
C THR A 67 -4.43 1.52 3.92
N THR A 68 -4.96 0.39 3.47
CA THR A 68 -4.51 -0.35 2.29
C THR A 68 -5.52 -0.16 1.16
N PHE A 69 -5.02 0.20 -0.02
CA PHE A 69 -5.82 0.34 -1.23
C PHE A 69 -5.36 -0.69 -2.26
N ILE A 70 -6.30 -1.30 -2.97
CA ILE A 70 -6.01 -2.05 -4.20
C ILE A 70 -6.51 -1.20 -5.35
N VAL A 71 -5.58 -0.76 -6.18
CA VAL A 71 -5.85 0.05 -7.38
C VAL A 71 -5.57 -0.82 -8.59
N ASP A 72 -6.52 -0.94 -9.50
CA ASP A 72 -6.32 -1.67 -10.74
C ASP A 72 -5.44 -0.90 -11.74
N LYS A 73 -5.09 -1.55 -12.84
CA LYS A 73 -4.23 -0.95 -13.89
C LYS A 73 -4.87 0.23 -14.63
N LYS A 74 -6.16 0.50 -14.42
CA LYS A 74 -6.90 1.65 -14.97
C LYS A 74 -6.98 2.80 -13.96
N GLY A 75 -6.39 2.66 -12.78
CA GLY A 75 -6.42 3.66 -11.72
C GLY A 75 -7.70 3.63 -10.88
N VAL A 76 -8.51 2.58 -10.97
CA VAL A 76 -9.75 2.46 -10.19
C VAL A 76 -9.48 1.71 -8.89
N ILE A 77 -9.93 2.27 -7.78
CA ILE A 77 -9.88 1.59 -6.47
C ILE A 77 -10.88 0.44 -6.48
N GLN A 78 -10.36 -0.78 -6.37
CA GLN A 78 -11.14 -2.02 -6.29
C GLN A 78 -11.44 -2.44 -4.86
N TYR A 79 -10.61 -1.99 -3.91
CA TYR A 79 -10.73 -2.34 -2.50
C TYR A 79 -10.06 -1.31 -1.59
N ILE A 80 -10.65 -1.11 -0.41
CA ILE A 80 -10.15 -0.26 0.67
C ILE A 80 -10.24 -1.05 1.96
N GLU A 81 -9.13 -1.11 2.71
CA GLU A 81 -9.07 -1.67 4.05
C GLU A 81 -8.45 -0.66 5.00
N GLU A 82 -9.28 -0.12 5.88
CA GLU A 82 -8.82 0.77 6.96
C GLU A 82 -8.44 -0.07 8.19
N GLY A 83 -7.18 0.02 8.60
CA GLY A 83 -6.66 -0.72 9.74
C GLY A 83 -6.48 0.16 10.97
N ARG A 84 -7.14 -0.19 12.08
CA ARG A 84 -6.77 0.32 13.43
C ARG A 84 -5.79 -0.61 14.16
N THR A 85 -5.52 -1.79 13.59
CA THR A 85 -4.67 -2.85 14.12
C THR A 85 -3.72 -3.37 13.03
N VAL A 86 -2.94 -4.43 13.32
CA VAL A 86 -2.05 -5.08 12.35
C VAL A 86 -2.88 -5.54 11.15
N ILE A 87 -2.58 -4.98 9.97
CA ILE A 87 -3.21 -5.40 8.71
C ILE A 87 -2.56 -6.70 8.24
N ASP A 88 -3.37 -7.74 8.03
CA ASP A 88 -2.98 -9.01 7.41
C ASP A 88 -3.07 -8.89 5.87
N PRO A 89 -1.97 -9.06 5.13
CA PRO A 89 -1.97 -8.91 3.68
C PRO A 89 -2.75 -10.02 2.94
N THR A 90 -3.21 -11.08 3.61
CA THR A 90 -3.88 -12.23 2.97
C THR A 90 -5.11 -11.81 2.17
N GLY A 91 -5.95 -10.94 2.73
CA GLY A 91 -7.14 -10.42 2.04
C GLY A 91 -6.76 -9.68 0.75
N ALA A 92 -5.72 -8.86 0.81
CA ALA A 92 -5.20 -8.14 -0.35
C ALA A 92 -4.66 -9.09 -1.44
N VAL A 93 -3.87 -10.11 -1.06
CA VAL A 93 -3.33 -11.10 -2.01
C VAL A 93 -4.45 -11.85 -2.75
N THR A 94 -5.48 -12.28 -2.02
CA THR A 94 -6.62 -13.01 -2.61
C THR A 94 -7.34 -12.15 -3.65
N LEU A 95 -7.56 -10.87 -3.34
CA LEU A 95 -8.22 -9.93 -4.26
C LEU A 95 -7.37 -9.66 -5.50
N CYS A 96 -6.07 -9.39 -5.35
CA CYS A 96 -5.16 -9.19 -6.49
C CYS A 96 -5.11 -10.42 -7.42
N THR A 97 -5.08 -11.62 -6.84
CA THR A 97 -5.12 -12.87 -7.62
C THR A 97 -6.44 -13.01 -8.39
N GLY A 98 -7.56 -12.62 -7.79
CA GLY A 98 -8.87 -12.61 -8.44
C GLY A 98 -8.95 -11.62 -9.61
N LEU A 99 -8.41 -10.40 -9.43
CA LEU A 99 -8.36 -9.37 -10.48
C LEU A 99 -7.55 -9.84 -11.69
N LYS A 100 -6.36 -10.44 -11.48
CA LYS A 100 -5.56 -11.01 -12.57
C LYS A 100 -6.32 -12.03 -13.40
N LYS A 101 -7.11 -12.91 -12.76
CA LYS A 101 -7.91 -13.92 -13.48
C LYS A 101 -8.98 -13.27 -14.37
N LYS A 102 -9.63 -12.22 -13.88
CA LYS A 102 -10.65 -11.47 -14.62
C LYS A 102 -10.08 -10.77 -15.85
N ASP A 103 -8.88 -10.22 -15.74
CA ASP A 103 -8.19 -9.60 -16.88
C ASP A 103 -7.73 -10.64 -17.91
N ALA A 104 -7.42 -11.87 -17.50
CA ALA A 104 -7.00 -12.96 -18.40
C ALA A 104 -8.15 -13.66 -19.14
N THR A 105 -9.40 -13.43 -18.74
CA THR A 105 -10.60 -14.04 -19.38
C THR A 105 -11.33 -13.10 -20.34
N LYS A 106 -10.77 -11.92 -20.59
CA LYS A 106 -11.32 -10.88 -21.45
C LYS A 106 -10.50 -10.73 -22.73
#